data_AF-A0A8T3WM35-F1
#
_entry.id   AF-A0A8T3WM35-F1
#
_cell.length_a   1.000
_cell.length_b   1.000
_cell.length_c   1.000
_cell.angle_alpha   90.00
_cell.angle_beta   90.00
_cell.angle_gamma   90.00
#
_symmetry.space_group_name_H-M   'P 1'
#
loop_
_entity.id
_entity.type
_entity.pdbx_description
1 polymer ?
#
loop_
_entity_poly.entity_id
_entity_poly.type
_entity_poly.pdbx_seq_one_letter_code
_entity_poly.pdbx_strand_id
1 'polypeptide(L)' 'MKANKEFWEDLKWGENHNTEFLKKYRDQWIAIENKKVIASGNNLEK' A
#
# COMPACT_ATOMS: atom_id res chain seq x y z
N MET A 1 5.76 8.26 18.45
CA MET A 1 4.49 8.15 17.70
C MET A 1 4.07 6.68 17.71
N LYS A 2 2.97 6.30 18.40
CA LYS A 2 2.45 4.92 18.32
C LYS A 2 1.49 4.87 17.13
N ALA A 3 1.87 4.18 16.06
CA ALA A 3 0.92 3.88 14.99
C ALA A 3 -0.19 2.95 15.53
N ASN A 4 -1.44 3.17 15.08
CA ASN A 4 -2.60 2.38 15.49
C ASN A 4 -2.43 0.90 15.05
N LYS A 5 -3.02 -0.05 15.77
CA LYS A 5 -3.01 -1.49 15.44
C LYS A 5 -3.45 -1.74 14.00
N GLU A 6 -4.47 -1.01 13.55
CA GLU A 6 -5.02 -1.07 12.19
C GLU A 6 -3.96 -0.77 11.12
N PHE A 7 -3.11 0.24 11.35
CA PHE A 7 -2.02 0.56 10.43
C PHE A 7 -1.05 -0.62 10.27
N TRP A 8 -0.68 -1.27 11.39
CA TRP A 8 0.22 -2.42 11.33
C TRP A 8 -0.42 -3.65 10.68
N GLU A 9 -1.72 -3.84 10.84
CA GLU A 9 -2.46 -4.91 10.15
C GLU A 9 -2.53 -4.66 8.64
N ASP A 10 -2.79 -3.42 8.22
CA ASP A 10 -2.82 -3.04 6.81
C ASP A 10 -1.43 -3.10 6.17
N LEU A 11 -0.38 -2.69 6.88
CA LEU A 11 1.01 -2.81 6.42
C LEU A 11 1.37 -4.28 6.17
N LYS A 12 1.14 -5.15 7.16
CA LYS A 12 1.44 -6.58 7.04
C LYS A 12 0.60 -7.24 5.94
N TRP A 13 -0.66 -6.86 5.81
CA TRP A 13 -1.51 -7.33 4.72
C TRP A 13 -0.94 -6.90 3.36
N GLY A 14 -0.45 -5.66 3.24
CA GLY A 14 0.16 -5.15 2.03
C GLY A 14 1.47 -5.86 1.66
N GLU A 15 2.32 -6.15 2.64
CA GLU A 15 3.55 -6.92 2.44
C GLU A 15 3.26 -8.33 1.89
N ASN A 16 2.22 -9.00 2.40
CA ASN A 16 1.81 -10.32 1.92
C ASN A 16 1.29 -10.33 0.47
N HIS A 17 0.76 -9.20 -0.02
CA HIS A 17 0.23 -9.04 -1.38
C HIS A 17 1.19 -8.28 -2.30
N ASN A 18 2.43 -8.02 -1.87
CA ASN A 18 3.37 -7.17 -2.59
C ASN A 18 3.61 -7.63 -4.04
N THR A 19 3.73 -8.94 -4.27
CA THR A 19 3.92 -9.48 -5.64
C THR A 19 2.74 -9.16 -6.57
N GLU A 20 1.51 -9.15 -6.05
CA GLU A 20 0.32 -8.79 -6.83
C GLU A 20 0.29 -7.29 -7.11
N PHE A 21 0.66 -6.47 -6.11
CA PHE A 21 0.73 -5.03 -6.27
C PHE A 21 1.81 -4.60 -7.26
N LEU A 22 3.00 -5.20 -7.23
CA LEU A 22 4.05 -4.91 -8.21
C LEU A 22 3.66 -5.28 -9.65
N LYS A 23 2.75 -6.25 -9.83
CA LYS A 23 2.19 -6.57 -11.15
C LYS A 23 1.13 -5.57 -11.60
N LYS A 24 0.30 -5.09 -10.67
CA LYS A 24 -0.88 -4.26 -10.99
C LYS A 24 -0.59 -2.75 -10.97
N TYR A 25 0.25 -2.31 -10.05
CA TYR A 25 0.61 -0.91 -9.76
C TYR A 25 2.12 -0.73 -9.89
N ARG A 26 2.69 -1.23 -10.99
CA ARG A 26 4.13 -1.12 -11.25
C ARG A 26 4.53 0.36 -11.27
N ASP A 27 5.64 0.68 -10.60
CA ASP A 27 6.21 2.04 -10.51
C ASP A 27 5.24 3.09 -9.92
N GLN A 28 4.25 2.63 -9.16
CA GLN A 28 3.27 3.47 -8.47
C GLN A 28 3.37 3.31 -6.95
N TRP A 29 3.09 4.39 -6.23
CA TRP A 29 2.72 4.29 -4.82
C TRP A 29 1.26 3.83 -4.71
N ILE A 30 0.93 3.17 -3.61
CA ILE A 30 -0.43 2.74 -3.27
C ILE A 30 -0.79 3.20 -1.86
N ALA A 31 -2.06 3.54 -1.65
CA ALA A 31 -2.64 3.78 -0.33
C ALA A 31 -3.55 2.61 0.04
N ILE A 32 -3.36 2.05 1.23
CA ILE A 32 -4.10 0.92 1.76
C ILE A 32 -4.89 1.38 3.00
N GLU A 33 -6.16 1.02 3.05
CA GLU A 33 -7.04 1.19 4.20
C GLU A 33 -7.98 -0.01 4.30
N ASN A 34 -8.14 -0.59 5.49
CA ASN A 34 -9.00 -1.75 5.73
C ASN A 34 -8.71 -2.90 4.76
N LYS A 35 -7.42 -3.24 4.59
CA LYS A 35 -6.95 -4.34 3.72
C LYS A 35 -7.44 -4.19 2.28
N LYS A 36 -7.54 -2.94 1.79
CA LYS A 36 -7.94 -2.61 0.43
C LYS A 36 -7.09 -1.46 -0.12
N VAL A 37 -6.69 -1.56 -1.38
CA VAL A 37 -6.09 -0.43 -2.09
C VAL A 37 -7.17 0.59 -2.42
N ILE A 38 -7.08 1.78 -1.84
CA ILE A 38 -8.04 2.87 -2.02
C ILE A 38 -7.56 3.94 -3.03
N ALA A 39 -6.25 4.04 -3.23
CA ALA A 39 -5.64 4.92 -4.22
C ALA A 39 -4.31 4.35 -4.73
N SER A 40 -3.92 4.75 -5.93
CA SER A 40 -2.57 4.59 -6.44
C SER A 40 -2.18 5.83 -7.25
N GLY A 41 -0.88 6.04 -7.42
CA GLY A 41 -0.40 7.16 -8.20
C GLY A 41 1.05 6.99 -8.60
N ASN A 42 1.44 7.72 -9.64
CA ASN A 42 2.85 7.89 -9.96
C ASN A 42 3.44 8.91 -8.99
N ASN A 43 4.74 8.79 -8.72
CA ASN A 43 5.47 9.88 -8.09
C ASN A 43 5.41 11.10 -9.02
N LEU A 44 5.15 12.27 -8.47
CA LEU A 44 5.08 13.54 -9.22
C LEU A 44 6.49 14.09 -9.53
N GLU A 45 7.55 13.29 -9.43
CA GLU A 45 8.91 13.79 -9.60
C GLU A 45 9.26 14.08 -11.06
N LYS A 46 9.82 15.28 -11.21
CA LYS A 46 11.07 15.48 -11.95
C LYS A 46 12.08 16.09 -11.00
#